data_AF-A0A150P130-F1
#
_entry.id   AF-A0A150P130-F1
#
_cell.length_a   1.000
_cell.length_b   1.000
_cell.length_c   1.000
_cell.angle_alpha   90.00
_cell.angle_beta   90.00
_cell.angle_gamma   90.00
#
_symmetry.space_group_name_H-M   'P 1'
#
loop_
_entity.id
_entity.type
_entity.pdbx_description
1 polymer ?
#
loop_
_entity_poly.entity_id
_entity_poly.type
_entity_poly.pdbx_seq_one_letter_code
_entity_poly.pdbx_strand_id
1 'polypeptide(L)'
;MLHGAGCSDAPPSQDDPMTGDPSGTGGGSGPGGACQPSGGGPHWLLEGETVTFPVACSTGLALGGDAFELAELPEGAVYDPAAGEVTFSPGLDQAAVYEIEIRVAQTSEVGRVKIGVADDWADPSNVPVVDPARYPEEYGLPVFFVSPGPEAKEYAPATIVYRGRTYQAEAELRGESSLSYPKRSYTLKFPKNDKFNEPDEAGGFTGRRKVVLASTFDDNSYIRQRLAYDLWNRLDPGHIQIKTYSAVLYVDGEYRGLYTVVDHVNGYLMEDHGYPQDGNLYKAVSHDANFALTTYADDGKMKETLHDGYEKKEGEPPEGEPGAFADLEELVDFVATSDAATFVAEIDARIDRRDYENWWIFATFIMANDSAGKNSYHYHDPAPGNVFRFAPWDFNASFGQAWETSRERASQRVDYTGMNLLFQRFLEEPAIGDPLRARHDEVLHGVYADDAIQALVDGYIERIDASARRDEARWGEAYRSYQGWSGRADFTTYEEEIAYVKAWISERWQHQDALY
;
A
#
# COMPACT_ATOMS: atom_id res chain seq x y z
N MET A 1 -46.80 33.75 -15.61
CA MET A 1 -47.21 32.60 -16.44
C MET A 1 -46.45 31.41 -15.84
N LEU A 2 -46.93 30.66 -14.85
CA LEU A 2 -48.14 29.82 -14.76
C LEU A 2 -48.23 28.77 -15.86
N HIS A 3 -47.80 27.53 -15.54
CA HIS A 3 -48.50 26.21 -15.52
C HIS A 3 -47.36 25.16 -15.28
N GLY A 4 -47.38 24.17 -14.36
CA GLY A 4 -48.46 23.46 -13.65
C GLY A 4 -48.93 22.25 -14.48
N ALA A 5 -49.07 21.00 -14.02
CA ALA A 5 -48.82 20.27 -12.76
C ALA A 5 -48.67 18.75 -13.13
N GLY A 6 -48.50 17.74 -12.27
CA GLY A 6 -48.46 17.59 -10.81
C GLY A 6 -48.36 16.09 -10.40
N CYS A 7 -48.21 15.80 -9.11
CA CYS A 7 -48.18 14.44 -8.53
C CYS A 7 -49.51 14.06 -7.84
N SER A 8 -49.74 12.78 -7.55
CA SER A 8 -50.74 12.33 -6.55
C SER A 8 -50.51 10.89 -6.07
N ASP A 9 -50.66 10.66 -4.76
CA ASP A 9 -50.38 9.41 -4.04
C ASP A 9 -51.63 8.61 -3.58
N ALA A 10 -51.47 7.27 -3.52
CA ALA A 10 -51.99 6.33 -2.50
C ALA A 10 -53.54 6.03 -2.39
N PRO A 11 -54.06 5.26 -1.38
CA PRO A 11 -54.56 3.86 -1.55
C PRO A 11 -55.95 3.66 -0.84
N PRO A 12 -56.35 2.54 -0.14
CA PRO A 12 -56.01 1.08 -0.13
C PRO A 12 -57.24 0.12 -0.15
N SER A 13 -57.04 -1.23 -0.18
CA SER A 13 -57.96 -2.21 0.49
C SER A 13 -57.45 -3.68 0.54
N GLN A 14 -57.95 -4.48 1.51
CA GLN A 14 -57.55 -5.86 1.85
C GLN A 14 -58.70 -6.91 1.62
N ASP A 15 -58.34 -8.19 1.85
CA ASP A 15 -59.15 -9.33 2.34
C ASP A 15 -59.60 -10.49 1.41
N ASP A 16 -59.47 -11.69 1.99
CA ASP A 16 -59.57 -13.12 1.56
C ASP A 16 -61.02 -13.64 1.28
N PRO A 17 -61.36 -14.96 1.04
CA PRO A 17 -60.57 -16.22 1.17
C PRO A 17 -60.77 -17.42 0.16
N MET A 18 -59.84 -18.38 0.24
CA MET A 18 -59.98 -19.87 0.19
C MET A 18 -60.84 -20.62 -0.86
N THR A 19 -60.18 -21.44 -1.70
CA THR A 19 -60.43 -22.89 -2.04
C THR A 19 -59.38 -23.31 -3.11
N GLY A 20 -58.92 -24.55 -3.28
CA GLY A 20 -59.22 -25.82 -2.60
C GLY A 20 -58.74 -27.07 -3.40
N ASP A 21 -57.43 -27.35 -3.39
CA ASP A 21 -56.80 -28.67 -3.68
C ASP A 21 -56.89 -29.23 -5.15
N PRO A 22 -56.31 -30.40 -5.51
CA PRO A 22 -54.93 -30.45 -6.04
C PRO A 22 -54.81 -31.15 -7.42
N SER A 23 -53.56 -31.56 -7.74
CA SER A 23 -53.10 -32.45 -8.82
C SER A 23 -52.68 -31.76 -10.13
N GLY A 24 -51.44 -32.04 -10.53
CA GLY A 24 -50.76 -31.37 -11.63
C GLY A 24 -49.29 -31.78 -11.73
N THR A 25 -49.00 -33.08 -11.70
CA THR A 25 -47.66 -33.63 -11.99
C THR A 25 -47.34 -33.42 -13.48
N GLY A 26 -46.91 -32.20 -13.81
CA GLY A 26 -46.42 -31.83 -15.13
C GLY A 26 -44.90 -31.71 -15.11
N GLY A 27 -44.21 -32.81 -15.46
CA GLY A 27 -42.76 -32.78 -15.68
C GLY A 27 -42.42 -31.92 -16.89
N GLY A 28 -42.18 -30.63 -16.65
CA GLY A 28 -41.68 -29.70 -17.66
C GLY A 28 -40.17 -29.88 -17.83
N SER A 29 -39.77 -30.73 -18.77
CA SER A 29 -38.39 -30.78 -19.25
C SER A 29 -38.07 -29.50 -20.02
N GLY A 30 -37.68 -28.44 -19.30
CA GLY A 30 -36.98 -27.30 -19.89
C GLY A 30 -35.62 -27.73 -20.46
N PRO A 31 -34.97 -26.88 -21.29
CA PRO A 31 -33.58 -27.12 -21.66
C PRO A 31 -32.74 -27.20 -20.38
N GLY A 32 -31.86 -28.20 -20.27
CA GLY A 32 -30.95 -28.31 -19.14
C GLY A 32 -30.18 -27.00 -18.95
N GLY A 33 -30.11 -26.50 -17.72
CA GLY A 33 -29.34 -25.30 -17.40
C GLY A 33 -27.86 -25.51 -17.75
N ALA A 34 -27.15 -24.42 -18.02
CA ALA A 34 -25.70 -24.46 -18.19
C ALA A 34 -25.04 -25.00 -16.90
N CYS A 35 -24.00 -25.80 -17.06
CA CYS A 35 -23.23 -26.34 -15.95
C CYS A 35 -22.36 -25.26 -15.27
N GLN A 36 -21.66 -24.44 -16.07
CA GLN A 36 -20.54 -23.62 -15.61
C GLN A 36 -19.53 -24.48 -14.80
N PRO A 37 -18.75 -25.35 -15.47
CA PRO A 37 -17.81 -26.25 -14.80
C PRO A 37 -16.81 -25.47 -13.94
N SER A 38 -16.51 -25.99 -12.76
CA SER A 38 -15.61 -25.37 -11.78
C SER A 38 -14.92 -26.41 -10.92
N GLY A 39 -13.67 -26.12 -10.54
CA GLY A 39 -12.92 -26.84 -9.50
C GLY A 39 -12.92 -26.11 -8.15
N GLY A 40 -13.75 -25.07 -7.99
CA GLY A 40 -13.62 -24.10 -6.91
C GLY A 40 -12.32 -23.29 -7.01
N GLY A 41 -11.76 -22.93 -5.86
CA GLY A 41 -10.49 -22.21 -5.75
C GLY A 41 -10.63 -20.67 -5.73
N PRO A 42 -9.50 -19.94 -5.81
CA PRO A 42 -8.15 -20.45 -6.08
C PRO A 42 -7.63 -21.34 -4.95
N HIS A 43 -6.94 -22.42 -5.31
CA HIS A 43 -6.30 -23.30 -4.35
C HIS A 43 -4.84 -22.90 -4.18
N TRP A 44 -4.36 -22.87 -2.94
CA TRP A 44 -2.97 -22.60 -2.60
C TRP A 44 -2.44 -23.71 -1.70
N LEU A 45 -1.22 -24.15 -1.98
CA LEU A 45 -0.48 -25.15 -1.22
C LEU A 45 1.02 -24.88 -1.35
N LEU A 46 1.81 -25.44 -0.44
CA LEU A 46 3.27 -25.50 -0.56
C LEU A 46 3.67 -26.66 -1.50
N GLU A 47 4.89 -26.62 -2.05
CA GLU A 47 5.48 -27.81 -2.68
C GLU A 47 5.52 -29.00 -1.71
N GLY A 48 5.38 -30.23 -2.23
CA GLY A 48 5.32 -31.45 -1.42
C GLY A 48 4.00 -31.68 -0.65
N GLU A 49 3.16 -30.66 -0.49
CA GLU A 49 1.79 -30.83 0.03
C GLU A 49 0.87 -31.51 -1.00
N THR A 50 -0.39 -31.75 -0.63
CA THR A 50 -1.39 -32.34 -1.52
C THR A 50 -2.73 -31.66 -1.35
N VAL A 51 -3.31 -31.25 -2.48
CA VAL A 51 -4.66 -30.69 -2.53
C VAL A 51 -5.60 -31.65 -3.25
N THR A 52 -6.80 -31.83 -2.71
CA THR A 52 -7.91 -32.54 -3.36
C THR A 52 -9.11 -31.61 -3.45
N PHE A 53 -9.73 -31.49 -4.63
CA PHE A 53 -10.88 -30.63 -4.85
C PHE A 53 -11.89 -31.25 -5.84
N PRO A 54 -13.21 -31.00 -5.65
CA PRO A 54 -14.24 -31.51 -6.55
C PRO A 54 -14.31 -30.73 -7.85
N VAL A 55 -14.69 -31.43 -8.92
CA VAL A 55 -15.05 -30.87 -10.22
C VAL A 55 -16.57 -30.98 -10.37
N ALA A 56 -17.24 -29.83 -10.46
CA ALA A 56 -18.69 -29.76 -10.47
C ALA A 56 -19.22 -28.56 -11.26
N CYS A 57 -20.53 -28.52 -11.48
CA CYS A 57 -21.23 -27.37 -12.03
C CYS A 57 -21.45 -26.32 -10.93
N SER A 58 -20.94 -25.09 -11.09
CA SER A 58 -21.15 -24.02 -10.10
C SER A 58 -22.62 -23.60 -9.99
N THR A 59 -23.45 -23.91 -11.01
CA THR A 59 -24.91 -23.71 -10.99
C THR A 59 -25.67 -24.72 -10.13
N GLY A 60 -24.99 -25.75 -9.59
CA GLY A 60 -25.62 -26.85 -8.86
C GLY A 60 -26.27 -27.91 -9.75
N LEU A 61 -26.07 -27.85 -11.08
CA LEU A 61 -26.46 -28.93 -11.99
C LEU A 61 -25.69 -30.22 -11.65
N ALA A 62 -26.40 -31.30 -11.33
CA ALA A 62 -25.77 -32.59 -11.08
C ALA A 62 -25.38 -33.28 -12.40
N LEU A 63 -24.07 -33.38 -12.65
CA LEU A 63 -23.47 -34.22 -13.69
C LEU A 63 -22.59 -35.30 -13.05
N GLY A 64 -22.37 -36.42 -13.74
CA GLY A 64 -21.36 -37.41 -13.35
C GLY A 64 -19.95 -36.91 -13.61
N GLY A 65 -18.95 -37.42 -12.89
CA GLY A 65 -17.54 -37.04 -13.11
C GLY A 65 -17.04 -37.40 -14.52
N ASP A 66 -17.62 -38.44 -15.13
CA ASP A 66 -17.37 -38.82 -16.53
C ASP A 66 -17.91 -37.81 -17.57
N ALA A 67 -18.71 -36.82 -17.15
CA ALA A 67 -19.13 -35.71 -18.00
C ALA A 67 -18.10 -34.57 -18.09
N PHE A 68 -17.01 -34.61 -17.30
CA PHE A 68 -15.97 -33.59 -17.31
C PHE A 68 -14.68 -34.09 -17.96
N GLU A 69 -14.12 -33.27 -18.85
CA GLU A 69 -12.84 -33.49 -19.50
C GLU A 69 -11.86 -32.41 -19.03
N LEU A 70 -10.76 -32.81 -18.38
CA LEU A 70 -9.73 -31.88 -17.88
C LEU A 70 -8.54 -31.88 -18.83
N ALA A 71 -8.11 -30.69 -19.26
CA ALA A 71 -6.97 -30.54 -20.17
C ALA A 71 -5.65 -30.48 -19.39
N GLU A 72 -4.63 -31.19 -19.90
CA GLU A 72 -3.22 -31.05 -19.55
C GLU A 72 -2.93 -30.89 -18.04
N LEU A 73 -3.37 -31.87 -17.24
CA LEU A 73 -3.04 -31.98 -15.82
C LEU A 73 -1.51 -31.91 -15.60
N PRO A 74 -1.01 -31.16 -14.60
CA PRO A 74 0.41 -31.13 -14.29
C PRO A 74 0.91 -32.49 -13.77
N GLU A 75 2.22 -32.71 -13.85
CA GLU A 75 2.84 -33.89 -13.22
C GLU A 75 2.52 -33.92 -11.72
N GLY A 76 2.15 -35.09 -11.21
CA GLY A 76 1.64 -35.26 -9.84
C GLY A 76 0.12 -35.04 -9.68
N ALA A 77 -0.61 -34.59 -10.71
CA ALA A 77 -2.07 -34.45 -10.66
C ALA A 77 -2.83 -35.59 -11.35
N VAL A 78 -3.94 -36.02 -10.73
CA VAL A 78 -4.83 -37.09 -11.20
C VAL A 78 -6.28 -36.66 -11.01
N TYR A 79 -7.11 -36.86 -12.04
CA TYR A 79 -8.57 -36.77 -11.94
C TYR A 79 -9.17 -38.17 -11.75
N ASP A 80 -10.05 -38.33 -10.76
CA ASP A 80 -10.89 -39.52 -10.58
C ASP A 80 -12.35 -39.19 -10.99
N PRO A 81 -12.82 -39.65 -12.17
CA PRO A 81 -14.20 -39.44 -12.63
C PRO A 81 -15.26 -40.17 -11.79
N ALA A 82 -14.89 -41.16 -10.97
CA ALA A 82 -15.83 -41.86 -10.11
C ALA A 82 -16.10 -41.10 -8.81
N ALA A 83 -15.08 -40.42 -8.27
CA ALA A 83 -15.22 -39.45 -7.17
C ALA A 83 -15.73 -38.09 -7.67
N GLY A 84 -15.38 -37.71 -8.90
CA GLY A 84 -15.55 -36.35 -9.41
C GLY A 84 -14.52 -35.38 -8.85
N GLU A 85 -13.31 -35.83 -8.49
CA GLU A 85 -12.30 -35.06 -7.77
C GLU A 85 -10.94 -35.06 -8.49
N VAL A 86 -10.22 -33.94 -8.41
CA VAL A 86 -8.79 -33.87 -8.74
C VAL A 86 -8.00 -33.96 -7.45
N THR A 87 -6.94 -34.76 -7.45
CA THR A 87 -5.88 -34.72 -6.43
C THR A 87 -4.57 -34.33 -7.09
N PHE A 88 -3.83 -33.38 -6.49
CA PHE A 88 -2.54 -32.92 -6.98
C PHE A 88 -1.51 -32.88 -5.85
N SER A 89 -0.40 -33.59 -6.05
CA SER A 89 0.76 -33.64 -5.16
C SER A 89 2.02 -33.15 -5.91
N PRO A 90 2.31 -31.85 -5.94
CA PRO A 90 3.53 -31.31 -6.56
C PRO A 90 4.82 -31.80 -5.87
N GLY A 91 5.87 -32.02 -6.67
CA GLY A 91 7.24 -32.14 -6.19
C GLY A 91 7.83 -30.81 -5.68
N LEU A 92 9.10 -30.86 -5.24
CA LEU A 92 9.88 -29.71 -4.75
C LEU A 92 10.63 -28.97 -5.89
N ASP A 93 10.09 -29.03 -7.11
CA ASP A 93 10.56 -28.35 -8.31
C ASP A 93 9.40 -27.84 -9.18
N GLN A 94 8.23 -27.68 -8.56
CA GLN A 94 6.94 -27.40 -9.18
C GLN A 94 6.31 -26.07 -8.71
N ALA A 95 7.07 -25.20 -8.06
CA ALA A 95 6.67 -23.83 -7.71
C ALA A 95 6.21 -23.03 -8.94
N ALA A 96 4.89 -22.95 -9.12
CA ALA A 96 4.23 -22.35 -10.27
C ALA A 96 2.75 -22.09 -9.98
N VAL A 97 2.16 -21.22 -10.79
CA VAL A 97 0.70 -21.09 -10.92
C VAL A 97 0.25 -21.95 -12.10
N TYR A 98 -0.67 -22.86 -11.82
CA TYR A 98 -1.32 -23.75 -12.78
C TYR A 98 -2.77 -23.32 -12.99
N GLU A 99 -3.18 -23.16 -14.26
CA GLU A 99 -4.60 -23.12 -14.64
C GLU A 99 -4.97 -24.45 -15.29
N ILE A 100 -5.86 -25.22 -14.65
CA ILE A 100 -6.42 -26.43 -15.25
C ILE A 100 -7.75 -26.08 -15.90
N GLU A 101 -7.87 -26.36 -17.19
CA GLU A 101 -9.11 -26.13 -17.95
C GLU A 101 -10.05 -27.33 -17.78
N ILE A 102 -11.31 -27.04 -17.45
CA ILE A 102 -12.37 -28.03 -17.21
C ILE A 102 -13.44 -27.84 -18.28
N ARG A 103 -13.70 -28.88 -19.08
CA ARG A 103 -14.71 -28.89 -20.14
C ARG A 103 -15.85 -29.81 -19.77
N VAL A 104 -17.09 -29.47 -20.16
CA VAL A 104 -18.22 -30.42 -20.08
C VAL A 104 -18.37 -31.10 -21.43
N ALA A 105 -18.24 -32.44 -21.43
CA ALA A 105 -18.29 -33.27 -22.61
C ALA A 105 -19.55 -32.99 -23.46
N GLN A 106 -19.38 -32.97 -24.78
CA GLN A 106 -20.45 -32.69 -25.76
C GLN A 106 -21.06 -31.27 -25.70
N THR A 107 -20.50 -30.36 -24.92
CA THR A 107 -20.91 -28.94 -24.87
C THR A 107 -19.78 -28.01 -25.34
N SER A 108 -20.05 -26.70 -25.35
CA SER A 108 -19.03 -25.66 -25.48
C SER A 108 -18.67 -25.02 -24.13
N GLU A 109 -19.09 -25.60 -23.00
CA GLU A 109 -18.84 -25.04 -21.68
C GLU A 109 -17.41 -25.33 -21.23
N VAL A 110 -16.73 -24.26 -20.80
CA VAL A 110 -15.35 -24.28 -20.35
C VAL A 110 -15.25 -23.46 -19.06
N GLY A 111 -14.56 -24.02 -18.08
CA GLY A 111 -14.22 -23.38 -16.82
C GLY A 111 -12.74 -23.59 -16.52
N ARG A 112 -12.26 -22.96 -15.45
CA ARG A 112 -10.87 -23.06 -15.02
C ARG A 112 -10.80 -23.16 -13.50
N VAL A 113 -9.78 -23.85 -13.02
CA VAL A 113 -9.36 -23.82 -11.62
C VAL A 113 -7.90 -23.38 -11.56
N LYS A 114 -7.62 -22.38 -10.72
CA LYS A 114 -6.26 -21.90 -10.45
C LYS A 114 -5.72 -22.63 -9.22
N ILE A 115 -4.54 -23.21 -9.36
CA ILE A 115 -3.77 -23.80 -8.28
C ILE A 115 -2.41 -23.12 -8.25
N GLY A 116 -2.08 -22.45 -7.14
CA GLY A 116 -0.75 -21.90 -6.92
C GLY A 116 0.04 -22.78 -5.96
N VAL A 117 1.14 -23.34 -6.44
CA VAL A 117 2.08 -24.15 -5.65
C VAL A 117 3.22 -23.24 -5.23
N ALA A 118 3.31 -22.93 -3.94
CA ALA A 118 4.31 -22.02 -3.39
C ALA A 118 5.65 -22.72 -3.13
N ASP A 119 6.76 -22.05 -3.42
CA ASP A 119 8.12 -22.58 -3.26
C ASP A 119 8.46 -22.89 -1.80
N ASP A 120 8.97 -24.10 -1.54
CA ASP A 120 9.39 -24.56 -0.20
C ASP A 120 10.88 -24.35 0.05
N TRP A 121 11.31 -23.08 0.05
CA TRP A 121 12.67 -22.68 0.40
C TRP A 121 13.17 -23.15 1.78
N ALA A 122 12.32 -23.77 2.61
CA ALA A 122 12.70 -24.35 3.90
C ALA A 122 13.12 -25.84 3.81
N ASP A 123 12.67 -26.61 2.80
CA ASP A 123 13.12 -28.00 2.64
C ASP A 123 14.57 -28.03 2.12
N PRO A 124 15.49 -28.80 2.77
CA PRO A 124 16.88 -28.92 2.31
C PRO A 124 17.07 -29.52 0.91
N SER A 125 16.02 -30.09 0.33
CA SER A 125 15.95 -30.74 -0.98
C SER A 125 15.27 -29.87 -2.05
N ASN A 126 14.84 -28.66 -1.69
CA ASN A 126 14.11 -27.75 -2.57
C ASN A 126 14.89 -27.38 -3.82
N VAL A 127 14.20 -27.24 -4.95
CA VAL A 127 14.70 -26.65 -6.18
C VAL A 127 14.09 -25.26 -6.32
N PRO A 128 14.87 -24.17 -6.14
CA PRO A 128 14.35 -22.80 -6.25
C PRO A 128 13.64 -22.55 -7.57
N VAL A 129 12.57 -21.75 -7.52
CA VAL A 129 11.64 -21.46 -8.65
C VAL A 129 12.31 -21.49 -10.03
N VAL A 130 12.02 -22.56 -10.77
CA VAL A 130 12.71 -22.89 -12.03
C VAL A 130 12.35 -21.93 -13.16
N ASP A 131 11.09 -21.48 -13.21
CA ASP A 131 10.60 -20.53 -14.21
C ASP A 131 9.82 -19.37 -13.54
N PRO A 132 10.49 -18.25 -13.24
CA PRO A 132 9.87 -17.02 -12.74
C PRO A 132 8.66 -16.53 -13.56
N ALA A 133 8.58 -16.83 -14.85
CA ALA A 133 7.44 -16.40 -15.66
C ALA A 133 6.16 -17.22 -15.38
N ARG A 134 6.32 -18.44 -14.83
CA ARG A 134 5.22 -19.31 -14.38
C ARG A 134 4.86 -19.16 -12.91
N TYR A 135 5.56 -18.33 -12.15
CA TYR A 135 5.24 -17.98 -10.75
C TYR A 135 4.86 -16.49 -10.60
N PRO A 136 3.78 -16.02 -11.28
CA PRO A 136 3.41 -14.60 -11.28
C PRO A 136 2.86 -14.09 -9.94
N GLU A 137 2.45 -14.99 -9.04
CA GLU A 137 1.86 -14.67 -7.73
C GLU A 137 2.04 -15.83 -6.74
N GLU A 138 2.12 -15.49 -5.45
CA GLU A 138 2.24 -16.38 -4.30
C GLU A 138 1.15 -16.01 -3.29
N TYR A 139 0.30 -16.96 -2.88
CA TYR A 139 -0.85 -16.75 -1.98
C TYR A 139 -1.78 -15.57 -2.39
N GLY A 140 -1.85 -15.27 -3.69
CA GLY A 140 -2.64 -14.18 -4.25
C GLY A 140 -1.99 -12.80 -4.23
N LEU A 141 -0.75 -12.69 -3.73
CA LEU A 141 0.09 -11.50 -3.89
C LEU A 141 0.96 -11.64 -5.14
N PRO A 142 1.14 -10.57 -5.94
CA PRO A 142 2.04 -10.63 -7.10
C PRO A 142 3.50 -10.81 -6.66
N VAL A 143 4.28 -11.53 -7.46
CA VAL A 143 5.70 -11.82 -7.19
C VAL A 143 6.61 -10.98 -8.08
N PHE A 144 7.62 -10.35 -7.47
CA PHE A 144 8.80 -9.81 -8.16
C PHE A 144 9.96 -10.80 -8.08
N PHE A 145 10.59 -11.06 -9.21
CA PHE A 145 11.94 -11.64 -9.27
C PHE A 145 12.93 -10.59 -9.76
N VAL A 146 14.04 -10.43 -9.06
CA VAL A 146 15.11 -9.48 -9.42
C VAL A 146 16.43 -10.25 -9.55
N SER A 147 17.12 -10.11 -10.68
CA SER A 147 18.46 -10.69 -10.88
C SER A 147 19.31 -9.93 -11.92
N PRO A 148 20.58 -9.59 -11.65
CA PRO A 148 21.25 -9.73 -10.36
C PRO A 148 20.61 -8.85 -9.27
N GLY A 149 20.73 -9.25 -8.01
CA GLY A 149 20.46 -8.39 -6.86
C GLY A 149 21.47 -7.23 -6.78
N PRO A 150 21.05 -6.00 -6.44
CA PRO A 150 21.96 -4.86 -6.33
C PRO A 150 22.75 -4.92 -5.02
N GLU A 151 24.06 -4.62 -5.11
CA GLU A 151 24.99 -4.66 -3.97
C GLU A 151 25.21 -3.29 -3.30
N ALA A 152 24.82 -2.19 -3.96
CA ALA A 152 25.11 -0.82 -3.55
C ALA A 152 23.95 0.16 -3.79
N LYS A 153 24.04 1.37 -3.23
CA LYS A 153 23.14 2.51 -3.47
C LYS A 153 23.53 3.22 -4.79
N GLU A 154 23.61 2.43 -5.85
CA GLU A 154 23.96 2.83 -7.21
C GLU A 154 23.18 1.94 -8.19
N TYR A 155 22.59 2.53 -9.23
CA TYR A 155 21.82 1.79 -10.22
C TYR A 155 22.71 0.87 -11.07
N ALA A 156 22.54 -0.44 -10.91
CA ALA A 156 23.13 -1.47 -11.75
C ALA A 156 22.06 -2.13 -12.65
N PRO A 157 22.39 -2.64 -13.86
CA PRO A 157 21.44 -3.36 -14.70
C PRO A 157 20.86 -4.60 -14.00
N ALA A 158 19.54 -4.76 -14.07
CA ALA A 158 18.81 -5.88 -13.48
C ALA A 158 17.67 -6.35 -14.41
N THR A 159 17.48 -7.66 -14.48
CA THR A 159 16.28 -8.27 -15.06
C THR A 159 15.22 -8.37 -13.98
N ILE A 160 14.02 -7.88 -14.27
CA ILE A 160 12.85 -7.98 -13.39
C ILE A 160 11.82 -8.87 -14.06
N VAL A 161 11.37 -9.95 -13.40
CA VAL A 161 10.19 -10.71 -13.85
C VAL A 161 9.04 -10.42 -12.91
N TYR A 162 7.89 -10.05 -13.48
CA TYR A 162 6.68 -9.68 -12.74
C TYR A 162 5.44 -10.03 -13.56
N ARG A 163 4.43 -10.69 -12.98
CA ARG A 163 3.21 -11.14 -13.68
C ARG A 163 3.51 -11.88 -15.01
N GLY A 164 4.56 -12.70 -15.04
CA GLY A 164 5.01 -13.42 -16.25
C GLY A 164 5.76 -12.59 -17.30
N ARG A 165 5.91 -11.27 -17.10
CA ARG A 165 6.60 -10.35 -18.00
C ARG A 165 8.02 -10.05 -17.52
N THR A 166 8.97 -10.14 -18.45
CA THR A 166 10.36 -9.74 -18.23
C THR A 166 10.60 -8.30 -18.64
N TYR A 167 11.20 -7.51 -17.74
CA TYR A 167 11.70 -6.16 -17.99
C TYR A 167 13.22 -6.13 -17.92
N GLN A 168 13.85 -5.30 -18.75
CA GLN A 168 15.27 -4.95 -18.64
C GLN A 168 15.38 -3.59 -17.96
N ALA A 169 15.73 -3.57 -16.68
CA ALA A 169 15.68 -2.38 -15.83
C ALA A 169 17.05 -2.12 -15.18
N GLU A 170 17.07 -1.18 -14.24
CA GLU A 170 18.18 -0.98 -13.31
C GLU A 170 17.64 -1.12 -11.87
N ALA A 171 18.47 -1.58 -10.93
CA ALA A 171 18.14 -1.70 -9.51
C ALA A 171 19.27 -1.14 -8.64
N GLU A 172 18.91 -0.62 -7.46
CA GLU A 172 19.84 -0.16 -6.41
C GLU A 172 19.33 -0.56 -5.02
N LEU A 173 20.22 -0.63 -4.03
CA LEU A 173 19.82 -0.63 -2.62
C LEU A 173 19.26 0.74 -2.24
N ARG A 174 18.16 0.74 -1.46
CA ARG A 174 17.51 1.96 -0.98
C ARG A 174 17.57 2.07 0.54
N GLY A 175 17.84 3.28 1.03
CA GLY A 175 17.71 3.62 2.43
C GLY A 175 18.79 4.57 2.92
N GLU A 176 18.83 4.71 4.25
CA GLU A 176 19.97 5.23 5.00
C GLU A 176 20.23 4.31 6.20
N SER A 177 19.41 4.41 7.27
CA SER A 177 19.42 3.46 8.40
C SER A 177 19.08 2.03 7.97
N SER A 178 18.09 1.85 7.10
CA SER A 178 17.67 0.55 6.57
C SER A 178 18.73 -0.16 5.72
N LEU A 179 19.84 0.51 5.37
CA LEU A 179 21.05 -0.12 4.80
C LEU A 179 21.85 -0.91 5.85
N SER A 180 21.35 -1.05 7.08
CA SER A 180 21.83 -2.02 8.08
C SER A 180 20.86 -3.20 8.31
N TYR A 181 19.64 -3.18 7.76
CA TYR A 181 18.67 -4.28 7.90
C TYR A 181 19.06 -5.53 7.07
N PRO A 182 19.09 -6.75 7.66
CA PRO A 182 19.26 -8.01 6.93
C PRO A 182 18.37 -8.18 5.70
N LYS A 183 17.09 -7.75 5.79
CA LYS A 183 16.14 -7.69 4.67
C LYS A 183 16.16 -6.28 4.09
N ARG A 184 16.87 -6.10 2.97
CA ARG A 184 17.17 -4.81 2.31
C ARG A 184 15.95 -4.23 1.59
N SER A 185 15.85 -2.90 1.49
CA SER A 185 14.93 -2.20 0.56
C SER A 185 15.61 -1.89 -0.77
N TYR A 186 14.83 -1.75 -1.84
CA TYR A 186 15.33 -1.55 -3.20
C TYR A 186 14.60 -0.42 -3.94
N THR A 187 15.28 0.25 -4.89
CA THR A 187 14.62 1.02 -5.94
C THR A 187 14.82 0.33 -7.29
N LEU A 188 13.72 0.09 -8.02
CA LEU A 188 13.72 -0.38 -9.41
C LEU A 188 13.51 0.80 -10.36
N LYS A 189 14.18 0.80 -11.52
CA LYS A 189 14.25 1.91 -12.47
C LYS A 189 14.07 1.37 -13.90
N PHE A 190 12.86 1.51 -14.45
CA PHE A 190 12.42 0.90 -15.71
C PHE A 190 12.63 1.81 -16.95
N PRO A 191 12.95 1.32 -18.15
CA PRO A 191 13.21 2.16 -19.33
C PRO A 191 12.07 3.15 -19.65
N LYS A 192 12.37 4.34 -20.19
CA LYS A 192 11.33 5.35 -20.51
C LYS A 192 10.27 4.83 -21.48
N ASN A 193 10.65 3.91 -22.37
CA ASN A 193 9.81 3.25 -23.37
C ASN A 193 9.21 1.91 -22.90
N ASP A 194 9.53 1.47 -21.68
CA ASP A 194 9.07 0.21 -21.08
C ASP A 194 8.86 0.41 -19.57
N LYS A 195 8.02 1.40 -19.21
CA LYS A 195 7.69 1.74 -17.83
C LYS A 195 6.96 0.54 -17.15
N PHE A 196 7.07 0.42 -15.82
CA PHE A 196 6.40 -0.63 -15.05
C PHE A 196 4.87 -0.47 -15.06
N ASN A 197 4.14 -1.59 -15.04
CA ASN A 197 2.67 -1.59 -15.03
C ASN A 197 2.11 -2.75 -14.19
N GLU A 198 1.34 -2.41 -13.16
CA GLU A 198 0.41 -3.32 -12.47
C GLU A 198 -0.97 -2.63 -12.45
N PRO A 199 -1.91 -2.98 -13.36
CA PRO A 199 -3.22 -2.35 -13.42
C PRO A 199 -4.17 -2.79 -12.29
N ASP A 200 -3.97 -3.99 -11.72
CA ASP A 200 -4.95 -4.62 -10.83
C ASP A 200 -4.75 -4.20 -9.35
N GLU A 201 -3.58 -3.70 -9.00
CA GLU A 201 -3.25 -3.20 -7.66
C GLU A 201 -3.35 -1.67 -7.53
N ALA A 202 -3.59 -1.21 -6.30
CA ALA A 202 -3.63 0.22 -5.91
C ALA A 202 -4.52 1.12 -6.81
N GLY A 203 -5.58 0.56 -7.40
CA GLY A 203 -6.44 1.27 -8.34
C GLY A 203 -5.70 1.76 -9.58
N GLY A 204 -4.81 0.94 -10.14
CA GLY A 204 -4.00 1.24 -11.32
C GLY A 204 -2.63 1.82 -10.98
N PHE A 205 -1.64 0.95 -10.82
CA PHE A 205 -0.22 1.27 -10.62
C PHE A 205 0.55 1.16 -11.95
N THR A 206 0.12 1.96 -12.93
CA THR A 206 0.56 1.88 -14.34
C THR A 206 1.51 3.02 -14.73
N GLY A 207 2.42 2.78 -15.67
CA GLY A 207 3.29 3.82 -16.20
C GLY A 207 4.42 4.30 -15.26
N ARG A 208 4.86 3.49 -14.29
CA ARG A 208 5.88 3.91 -13.32
C ARG A 208 7.29 3.87 -13.91
N ARG A 209 8.00 5.00 -13.88
CA ARG A 209 9.43 5.08 -14.29
C ARG A 209 10.36 4.49 -13.22
N LYS A 210 10.01 4.63 -11.95
CA LYS A 210 10.70 4.04 -10.80
C LYS A 210 9.67 3.47 -9.83
N VAL A 211 10.04 2.39 -9.15
CA VAL A 211 9.22 1.71 -8.14
C VAL A 211 10.10 1.43 -6.94
N VAL A 212 9.59 1.63 -5.72
CA VAL A 212 10.30 1.27 -4.49
C VAL A 212 9.75 -0.05 -3.97
N LEU A 213 10.65 -0.98 -3.63
CA LEU A 213 10.32 -2.17 -2.85
C LEU A 213 10.81 -1.90 -1.43
N ALA A 214 9.90 -1.47 -0.55
CA ALA A 214 10.20 -1.18 0.84
C ALA A 214 10.10 -2.45 1.69
N SER A 215 11.21 -2.78 2.34
CA SER A 215 11.28 -3.85 3.33
C SER A 215 10.51 -3.47 4.58
N THR A 216 9.76 -4.44 5.11
CA THR A 216 9.03 -4.35 6.39
C THR A 216 9.87 -4.83 7.58
N PHE A 217 11.21 -4.80 7.48
CA PHE A 217 12.09 -5.49 8.44
C PHE A 217 11.89 -5.05 9.90
N ASP A 218 11.54 -3.78 10.11
CA ASP A 218 11.25 -3.19 11.41
C ASP A 218 9.75 -3.06 11.71
N ASP A 219 8.87 -3.65 10.90
CA ASP A 219 7.42 -3.70 11.08
C ASP A 219 6.89 -5.13 10.85
N ASN A 220 6.91 -5.94 11.90
CA ASN A 220 6.32 -7.30 11.89
C ASN A 220 4.77 -7.30 11.81
N SER A 221 4.10 -6.14 11.71
CA SER A 221 2.69 -6.08 11.29
C SER A 221 2.52 -6.09 9.77
N TYR A 222 3.59 -5.74 9.02
CA TYR A 222 3.62 -5.60 7.56
C TYR A 222 2.69 -4.53 6.96
N ILE A 223 1.97 -3.77 7.78
CA ILE A 223 0.89 -2.87 7.32
C ILE A 223 1.12 -1.39 7.58
N ARG A 224 2.01 -0.98 8.49
CA ARG A 224 2.09 0.44 8.95
C ARG A 224 2.35 1.42 7.82
N GLN A 225 3.39 1.15 7.03
CA GLN A 225 3.80 2.03 5.95
C GLN A 225 2.73 2.10 4.84
N ARG A 226 2.10 0.97 4.50
CA ARG A 226 0.98 0.91 3.56
C ARG A 226 -0.23 1.71 4.05
N LEU A 227 -0.65 1.46 5.30
CA LEU A 227 -1.78 2.14 5.92
C LEU A 227 -1.57 3.66 5.95
N ALA A 228 -0.37 4.12 6.32
CA ALA A 228 -0.04 5.54 6.34
C ALA A 228 -0.25 6.20 4.96
N TYR A 229 0.27 5.62 3.88
CA TYR A 229 0.08 6.17 2.54
C TYR A 229 -1.39 6.10 2.06
N ASP A 230 -2.10 4.99 2.32
CA ASP A 230 -3.51 4.87 1.96
C ASP A 230 -4.40 5.85 2.75
N LEU A 231 -4.07 6.12 4.01
CA LEU A 231 -4.71 7.17 4.82
C LEU A 231 -4.38 8.59 4.32
N TRP A 232 -3.17 8.87 3.88
CA TRP A 232 -2.84 10.15 3.22
C TRP A 232 -3.65 10.37 1.94
N ASN A 233 -3.71 9.35 1.08
CA ASN A 233 -4.43 9.39 -0.20
C ASN A 233 -5.95 9.58 -0.03
N ARG A 234 -6.49 9.19 1.15
CA ARG A 234 -7.91 9.33 1.51
C ARG A 234 -8.31 10.69 2.06
N LEU A 235 -7.37 11.50 2.56
CA LEU A 235 -7.67 12.83 3.11
C LEU A 235 -8.18 13.80 2.06
N ASP A 236 -7.58 13.77 0.86
CA ASP A 236 -7.98 14.58 -0.29
C ASP A 236 -7.53 13.90 -1.60
N PRO A 237 -8.41 13.72 -2.60
CA PRO A 237 -8.02 13.21 -3.93
C PRO A 237 -7.14 14.19 -4.72
N GLY A 238 -7.03 15.46 -4.31
CA GLY A 238 -6.17 16.48 -4.90
C GLY A 238 -4.73 16.47 -4.38
N HIS A 239 -4.39 15.62 -3.41
CA HIS A 239 -3.01 15.43 -2.94
C HIS A 239 -2.10 14.88 -4.04
N ILE A 240 -0.78 15.07 -3.87
CA ILE A 240 0.20 14.17 -4.51
C ILE A 240 0.04 12.80 -3.82
N GLN A 241 -0.62 11.88 -4.50
CA GLN A 241 -0.92 10.54 -3.98
C GLN A 241 0.30 9.63 -4.11
N ILE A 242 0.59 8.87 -3.05
CA ILE A 242 1.63 7.85 -3.04
C ILE A 242 0.94 6.50 -3.05
N LYS A 243 0.84 5.83 -4.19
CA LYS A 243 0.15 4.53 -4.25
C LYS A 243 1.02 3.43 -3.66
N THR A 244 0.38 2.48 -2.97
CA THR A 244 1.05 1.30 -2.43
C THR A 244 0.25 0.00 -2.55
N TYR A 245 0.96 -1.12 -2.57
CA TYR A 245 0.38 -2.46 -2.47
C TYR A 245 1.41 -3.45 -1.90
N SER A 246 0.97 -4.68 -1.60
CA SER A 246 1.82 -5.73 -1.02
C SER A 246 2.25 -6.72 -2.10
N ALA A 247 3.52 -7.14 -2.10
CA ALA A 247 4.06 -8.10 -3.06
C ALA A 247 5.09 -9.03 -2.39
N VAL A 248 5.28 -10.23 -2.96
CA VAL A 248 6.37 -11.13 -2.57
C VAL A 248 7.60 -10.84 -3.43
N LEU A 249 8.81 -10.90 -2.83
CA LEU A 249 10.07 -10.66 -3.52
C LEU A 249 11.00 -11.87 -3.47
N TYR A 250 11.55 -12.21 -4.64
CA TYR A 250 12.71 -13.08 -4.82
C TYR A 250 13.87 -12.26 -5.40
N VAL A 251 15.09 -12.46 -4.88
CA VAL A 251 16.32 -11.84 -5.42
C VAL A 251 17.36 -12.93 -5.62
N ASP A 252 17.85 -13.09 -6.85
CA ASP A 252 18.78 -14.14 -7.26
C ASP A 252 18.29 -15.57 -6.96
N GLY A 253 16.97 -15.78 -7.08
CA GLY A 253 16.31 -17.04 -6.78
C GLY A 253 16.03 -17.27 -5.28
N GLU A 254 16.54 -16.44 -4.37
CA GLU A 254 16.26 -16.55 -2.94
C GLU A 254 15.00 -15.79 -2.53
N TYR A 255 14.11 -16.43 -1.78
CA TYR A 255 12.97 -15.79 -1.12
C TYR A 255 13.45 -14.67 -0.17
N ARG A 256 13.00 -13.45 -0.43
CA ARG A 256 13.23 -12.26 0.41
C ARG A 256 12.02 -11.87 1.25
N GLY A 257 10.84 -12.41 0.99
CA GLY A 257 9.65 -12.19 1.81
C GLY A 257 8.67 -11.16 1.26
N LEU A 258 7.83 -10.65 2.16
CA LEU A 258 6.76 -9.70 1.91
C LEU A 258 7.29 -8.26 1.90
N TYR A 259 6.95 -7.49 0.87
CA TYR A 259 7.38 -6.11 0.68
C TYR A 259 6.18 -5.18 0.44
N THR A 260 6.31 -3.93 0.88
CA THR A 260 5.42 -2.86 0.44
C THR A 260 6.00 -2.26 -0.85
N VAL A 261 5.25 -2.35 -1.94
CA VAL A 261 5.54 -1.65 -3.19
C VAL A 261 5.03 -0.22 -3.06
N VAL A 262 5.86 0.77 -3.39
CA VAL A 262 5.57 2.20 -3.20
C VAL A 262 5.93 2.99 -4.46
N ASP A 263 5.10 3.96 -4.82
CA ASP A 263 5.48 5.00 -5.79
C ASP A 263 6.76 5.73 -5.36
N HIS A 264 7.67 5.99 -6.28
CA HIS A 264 8.87 6.75 -5.98
C HIS A 264 8.61 8.26 -6.15
N VAL A 265 8.67 9.04 -5.07
CA VAL A 265 8.59 10.51 -5.14
C VAL A 265 9.76 11.07 -5.98
N ASN A 266 9.43 11.58 -7.17
CA ASN A 266 10.34 12.09 -8.21
C ASN A 266 9.51 12.87 -9.25
N GLY A 267 10.13 13.52 -10.23
CA GLY A 267 9.45 14.29 -11.26
C GLY A 267 8.48 13.49 -12.14
N TYR A 268 8.66 12.17 -12.30
CA TYR A 268 7.68 11.33 -13.00
C TYR A 268 6.40 11.11 -12.18
N LEU A 269 6.50 11.06 -10.84
CA LEU A 269 5.31 11.08 -9.99
C LEU A 269 4.58 12.43 -10.11
N MET A 270 5.32 13.52 -10.29
CA MET A 270 4.75 14.85 -10.53
C MET A 270 4.04 14.91 -11.90
N GLU A 271 4.64 14.36 -12.96
CA GLU A 271 4.01 14.15 -14.29
C GLU A 271 2.72 13.33 -14.18
N ASP A 272 2.73 12.23 -13.41
CA ASP A 272 1.56 11.38 -13.19
C ASP A 272 0.41 12.11 -12.46
N HIS A 273 0.70 13.22 -11.76
CA HIS A 273 -0.28 14.13 -11.12
C HIS A 273 -0.55 15.42 -11.92
N GLY A 274 0.00 15.56 -13.14
CA GLY A 274 -0.24 16.70 -14.03
C GLY A 274 0.71 17.89 -13.84
N TYR A 275 1.77 17.75 -13.04
CA TYR A 275 2.78 18.79 -12.80
C TYR A 275 4.05 18.59 -13.65
N PRO A 276 4.84 19.63 -13.94
CA PRO A 276 6.11 19.50 -14.67
C PRO A 276 7.17 18.64 -13.95
N GLN A 277 7.87 17.79 -14.71
CA GLN A 277 8.96 16.95 -14.18
C GLN A 277 10.15 17.76 -13.66
N ASP A 278 10.36 18.96 -14.21
CA ASP A 278 11.46 19.88 -13.96
C ASP A 278 11.14 20.97 -12.92
N GLY A 279 10.01 20.84 -12.22
CA GLY A 279 9.75 21.60 -11.00
C GLY A 279 10.74 21.26 -9.88
N ASN A 280 10.94 22.20 -8.96
CA ASN A 280 11.79 22.04 -7.81
C ASN A 280 11.22 20.99 -6.85
N LEU A 281 12.04 20.02 -6.43
CA LEU A 281 11.64 18.97 -5.50
C LEU A 281 12.64 18.88 -4.35
N TYR A 282 12.22 19.32 -3.17
CA TYR A 282 13.02 19.31 -1.94
C TYR A 282 12.60 18.15 -1.05
N LYS A 283 13.57 17.43 -0.46
CA LYS A 283 13.33 16.40 0.56
C LYS A 283 13.81 16.91 1.91
N ALA A 284 12.97 16.83 2.94
CA ALA A 284 13.40 17.05 4.32
C ALA A 284 14.20 15.82 4.83
N VAL A 285 15.43 16.04 5.28
CA VAL A 285 16.38 14.98 5.71
C VAL A 285 16.90 15.12 7.15
N SER A 286 16.79 16.29 7.76
CA SER A 286 16.93 16.50 9.21
C SER A 286 15.83 17.43 9.72
N HIS A 287 15.56 17.40 11.02
CA HIS A 287 14.57 18.28 11.69
C HIS A 287 14.86 19.78 11.58
N ASP A 288 15.97 20.20 10.94
CA ASP A 288 16.18 21.61 10.61
C ASP A 288 15.29 22.04 9.43
N ALA A 289 14.65 21.11 8.70
CA ALA A 289 13.55 21.37 7.77
C ALA A 289 12.23 21.72 8.48
N ASN A 290 12.29 22.73 9.35
CA ASN A 290 11.28 23.15 10.33
C ASN A 290 10.57 24.48 10.01
N PHE A 291 10.84 25.09 8.85
CA PHE A 291 10.36 26.42 8.47
C PHE A 291 10.73 27.58 9.43
N ALA A 292 11.76 27.40 10.27
CA ALA A 292 12.26 28.42 11.22
C ALA A 292 13.65 28.95 10.83
N LEU A 293 14.05 30.08 11.43
CA LEU A 293 15.42 30.64 11.32
C LEU A 293 16.47 29.88 12.14
N THR A 294 16.03 29.07 13.11
CA THR A 294 16.89 28.36 14.06
C THR A 294 16.91 26.86 13.81
N THR A 295 18.00 26.20 14.21
CA THR A 295 18.10 24.74 14.19
C THR A 295 17.15 24.11 15.22
N TYR A 296 16.75 22.86 15.01
CA TYR A 296 15.89 22.14 15.95
C TYR A 296 16.67 21.61 17.17
N ALA A 297 17.92 21.16 16.96
CA ALA A 297 18.69 20.48 18.00
C ALA A 297 19.35 21.42 19.03
N ASP A 298 19.60 22.68 18.67
CA ASP A 298 20.30 23.67 19.51
C ASP A 298 19.38 24.89 19.72
N ASP A 299 18.65 24.95 20.84
CA ASP A 299 17.69 26.02 21.14
C ASP A 299 18.29 27.44 20.96
N GLY A 300 17.65 28.25 20.11
CA GLY A 300 18.06 29.62 19.79
C GLY A 300 19.26 29.77 18.84
N LYS A 301 19.88 28.68 18.36
CA LYS A 301 20.98 28.76 17.38
C LYS A 301 20.44 29.01 15.98
N MET A 302 20.91 30.08 15.33
CA MET A 302 20.58 30.37 13.93
C MET A 302 21.17 29.31 13.00
N LYS A 303 20.42 28.97 11.95
CA LYS A 303 20.89 28.16 10.83
C LYS A 303 22.03 28.83 10.06
N GLU A 304 22.80 28.05 9.31
CA GLU A 304 23.79 28.59 8.36
C GLU A 304 23.10 29.05 7.07
N THR A 305 22.08 28.32 6.60
CA THR A 305 21.19 28.67 5.48
C THR A 305 19.72 28.40 5.82
N LEU A 306 18.76 29.05 5.17
CA LEU A 306 17.35 28.81 5.50
C LEU A 306 16.87 27.43 5.03
N HIS A 307 17.59 26.83 4.07
CA HIS A 307 17.38 25.47 3.58
C HIS A 307 18.18 24.38 4.33
N ASP A 308 18.82 24.70 5.47
CA ASP A 308 19.42 23.69 6.35
C ASP A 308 18.38 22.60 6.67
N GLY A 309 18.73 21.34 6.45
CA GLY A 309 17.84 20.18 6.63
C GLY A 309 17.09 19.71 5.38
N TYR A 310 17.21 20.39 4.24
CA TYR A 310 16.65 19.97 2.95
C TYR A 310 17.74 19.54 1.95
N GLU A 311 17.43 18.54 1.11
CA GLU A 311 18.19 18.16 -0.09
C GLU A 311 17.32 18.42 -1.35
N LYS A 312 17.87 19.07 -2.38
CA LYS A 312 17.18 19.25 -3.66
C LYS A 312 17.38 18.00 -4.53
N LYS A 313 16.28 17.36 -4.92
CA LYS A 313 16.27 16.14 -5.72
C LYS A 313 16.10 16.41 -7.21
N GLU A 314 15.25 17.35 -7.57
CA GLU A 314 14.95 17.72 -8.96
C GLU A 314 14.68 19.24 -9.05
N GLY A 315 14.68 19.76 -10.28
CA GLY A 315 14.50 21.17 -10.62
C GLY A 315 15.79 21.98 -10.79
N GLU A 316 15.67 23.11 -11.47
CA GLU A 316 16.78 23.97 -11.89
C GLU A 316 16.78 25.30 -11.09
N PRO A 317 17.96 25.88 -10.76
CA PRO A 317 19.28 25.31 -10.94
C PRO A 317 19.52 24.15 -9.94
N PRO A 318 20.44 23.21 -10.23
CA PRO A 318 20.66 22.02 -9.41
C PRO A 318 21.34 22.35 -8.08
N GLU A 319 21.31 21.40 -7.13
CA GLU A 319 21.97 21.56 -5.83
C GLU A 319 23.46 21.93 -5.98
N GLY A 320 23.90 22.92 -5.21
CA GLY A 320 25.27 23.47 -5.27
C GLY A 320 25.45 24.66 -6.21
N GLU A 321 24.50 24.94 -7.10
CA GLU A 321 24.51 26.15 -7.94
C GLU A 321 23.78 27.34 -7.26
N PRO A 322 24.16 28.59 -7.56
CA PRO A 322 23.54 29.77 -6.96
C PRO A 322 22.02 29.84 -7.20
N GLY A 323 21.24 29.95 -6.13
CA GLY A 323 19.78 30.07 -6.18
C GLY A 323 19.02 28.75 -6.23
N ALA A 324 19.68 27.59 -6.07
CA ALA A 324 19.04 26.27 -6.10
C ALA A 324 17.85 26.11 -5.12
N PHE A 325 17.87 26.82 -4.00
CA PHE A 325 16.84 26.80 -2.95
C PHE A 325 16.09 28.13 -2.80
N ALA A 326 16.24 29.09 -3.71
CA ALA A 326 15.81 30.48 -3.48
C ALA A 326 14.31 30.64 -3.17
N ASP A 327 13.45 29.86 -3.81
CA ASP A 327 12.00 29.80 -3.56
C ASP A 327 11.64 29.12 -2.23
N LEU A 328 12.37 28.07 -1.86
CA LEU A 328 12.24 27.44 -0.54
C LEU A 328 12.70 28.37 0.58
N GLU A 329 13.82 29.07 0.40
CA GLU A 329 14.32 30.05 1.36
C GLU A 329 13.37 31.25 1.49
N GLU A 330 12.75 31.71 0.41
CA GLU A 330 11.68 32.72 0.46
C GLU A 330 10.46 32.24 1.27
N LEU A 331 10.04 30.98 1.08
CA LEU A 331 8.96 30.39 1.88
C LEU A 331 9.34 30.29 3.38
N VAL A 332 10.55 29.84 3.69
CA VAL A 332 11.04 29.74 5.09
C VAL A 332 11.14 31.12 5.75
N ASP A 333 11.73 32.10 5.05
CA ASP A 333 11.82 33.48 5.55
C ASP A 333 10.43 34.09 5.79
N PHE A 334 9.50 33.89 4.85
CA PHE A 334 8.12 34.35 4.98
C PHE A 334 7.42 33.72 6.20
N VAL A 335 7.48 32.40 6.37
CA VAL A 335 6.86 31.71 7.51
C VAL A 335 7.46 32.17 8.84
N ALA A 336 8.77 32.42 8.88
CA ALA A 336 9.47 32.76 10.09
C ALA A 336 9.43 34.26 10.48
N THR A 337 9.26 35.18 9.51
CA THR A 337 9.40 36.63 9.76
C THR A 337 8.13 37.45 9.52
N SER A 338 7.16 36.96 8.75
CA SER A 338 5.91 37.69 8.48
C SER A 338 5.07 37.90 9.75
N ASP A 339 4.43 39.06 9.88
CA ASP A 339 3.45 39.27 10.95
C ASP A 339 2.17 38.45 10.73
N ALA A 340 1.35 38.33 11.78
CA ALA A 340 0.12 37.55 11.78
C ALA A 340 -0.85 37.89 10.62
N ALA A 341 -1.08 39.19 10.40
CA ALA A 341 -2.00 39.66 9.38
C ALA A 341 -1.49 39.39 7.97
N THR A 342 -0.18 39.54 7.75
CA THR A 342 0.49 39.25 6.49
C THR A 342 0.47 37.74 6.23
N PHE A 343 0.87 36.91 7.19
CA PHE A 343 0.85 35.44 7.07
C PHE A 343 -0.53 34.93 6.62
N VAL A 344 -1.59 35.30 7.33
CA VAL A 344 -2.97 34.85 7.01
C VAL A 344 -3.43 35.36 5.63
N ALA A 345 -3.00 36.55 5.19
CA ALA A 345 -3.39 37.11 3.91
C ALA A 345 -2.63 36.52 2.70
N GLU A 346 -1.45 35.95 2.93
CA GLU A 346 -0.46 35.69 1.86
C GLU A 346 0.08 34.25 1.80
N ILE A 347 -0.20 33.40 2.80
CA ILE A 347 0.27 32.00 2.81
C ILE A 347 -0.34 31.15 1.68
N ASP A 348 -1.62 31.37 1.35
CA ASP A 348 -2.35 30.65 0.28
C ASP A 348 -1.81 30.95 -1.13
N ALA A 349 -0.99 31.99 -1.29
CA ALA A 349 -0.30 32.33 -2.53
C ALA A 349 1.09 31.69 -2.63
N ARG A 350 1.51 30.89 -1.64
CA ARG A 350 2.84 30.26 -1.54
C ARG A 350 2.76 28.75 -1.36
N ILE A 351 1.75 28.23 -0.67
CA ILE A 351 1.53 26.80 -0.47
C ILE A 351 0.11 26.42 -0.87
N ASP A 352 -0.11 25.17 -1.30
CA ASP A 352 -1.45 24.59 -1.24
C ASP A 352 -1.78 24.36 0.24
N ARG A 353 -2.61 25.25 0.82
CA ARG A 353 -2.90 25.17 2.26
C ARG A 353 -3.59 23.85 2.64
N ARG A 354 -4.35 23.21 1.74
CA ARG A 354 -5.03 21.93 2.02
C ARG A 354 -4.01 20.81 2.18
N ASP A 355 -3.00 20.72 1.32
CA ASP A 355 -1.89 19.76 1.46
C ASP A 355 -1.21 19.87 2.85
N TYR A 356 -0.86 21.09 3.26
CA TYR A 356 -0.09 21.32 4.49
C TYR A 356 -0.95 21.27 5.78
N GLU A 357 -2.21 21.68 5.72
CA GLU A 357 -3.21 21.42 6.79
C GLU A 357 -3.40 19.91 6.99
N ASN A 358 -3.56 19.17 5.89
CA ASN A 358 -3.73 17.72 5.93
C ASN A 358 -2.45 17.00 6.39
N TRP A 359 -1.25 17.51 6.10
CA TRP A 359 0.01 16.99 6.66
C TRP A 359 0.01 17.03 8.19
N TRP A 360 -0.50 18.12 8.79
CA TRP A 360 -0.64 18.21 10.24
C TRP A 360 -1.66 17.20 10.81
N ILE A 361 -2.86 17.12 10.22
CA ILE A 361 -3.88 16.13 10.62
C ILE A 361 -3.32 14.70 10.51
N PHE A 362 -2.70 14.39 9.37
CA PHE A 362 -2.09 13.10 9.08
C PHE A 362 -1.00 12.72 10.09
N ALA A 363 0.03 13.57 10.22
CA ALA A 363 1.18 13.29 11.08
C ALA A 363 0.77 13.17 12.56
N THR A 364 -0.16 14.01 13.03
CA THR A 364 -0.69 13.91 14.39
C THR A 364 -1.55 12.67 14.57
N PHE A 365 -2.43 12.29 13.62
CA PHE A 365 -3.24 11.08 13.75
C PHE A 365 -2.37 9.81 13.83
N ILE A 366 -1.47 9.57 12.86
CA ILE A 366 -0.65 8.34 12.82
C ILE A 366 0.55 8.34 13.78
N MET A 367 0.79 9.46 14.47
CA MET A 367 1.98 9.76 15.28
C MET A 367 3.31 9.58 14.51
N ALA A 368 3.40 10.18 13.32
CA ALA A 368 4.63 10.18 12.52
C ALA A 368 5.63 11.22 13.07
N ASN A 369 6.26 10.89 14.20
CA ASN A 369 7.11 11.81 14.97
C ASN A 369 8.26 12.45 14.16
N ASP A 370 8.87 11.72 13.21
CA ASP A 370 9.90 12.29 12.32
C ASP A 370 9.29 13.20 11.23
N SER A 371 8.06 12.93 10.79
CA SER A 371 7.48 13.52 9.58
C SER A 371 7.20 15.01 9.67
N ALA A 372 7.16 15.59 10.88
CA ALA A 372 6.91 17.02 11.05
C ALA A 372 8.11 17.92 10.71
N GLY A 373 9.34 17.38 10.73
CA GLY A 373 10.56 18.11 10.36
C GLY A 373 11.51 17.35 9.43
N LYS A 374 11.17 16.13 9.05
CA LYS A 374 11.93 15.23 8.17
C LYS A 374 10.91 14.40 7.38
N ASN A 375 11.34 13.47 6.54
CA ASN A 375 10.45 12.43 6.00
C ASN A 375 9.23 13.04 5.25
N SER A 376 9.51 14.11 4.52
CA SER A 376 8.59 14.84 3.66
C SER A 376 9.29 15.27 2.37
N TYR A 377 8.48 15.56 1.37
CA TYR A 377 8.88 16.24 0.15
C TYR A 377 8.02 17.48 -0.07
N HIS A 378 8.65 18.54 -0.58
CA HIS A 378 8.01 19.78 -0.96
C HIS A 378 8.33 20.04 -2.43
N TYR A 379 7.30 20.07 -3.27
CA TYR A 379 7.39 20.28 -4.72
C TYR A 379 6.91 21.67 -5.10
N HIS A 380 7.57 22.35 -6.03
CA HIS A 380 7.15 23.64 -6.55
C HIS A 380 7.50 23.78 -8.04
N ASP A 381 6.50 24.02 -8.89
CA ASP A 381 6.73 24.50 -10.26
C ASP A 381 6.96 26.03 -10.19
N PRO A 382 8.17 26.55 -10.51
CA PRO A 382 8.50 27.96 -10.36
C PRO A 382 7.79 28.90 -11.36
N ALA A 383 6.90 28.40 -12.22
CA ALA A 383 6.09 29.26 -13.07
C ALA A 383 5.14 30.18 -12.24
N PRO A 384 4.92 31.44 -12.67
CA PRO A 384 4.23 32.43 -11.82
C PRO A 384 2.79 32.05 -11.44
N GLY A 385 2.49 32.10 -10.13
CA GLY A 385 1.15 31.85 -9.58
C GLY A 385 0.90 30.40 -9.16
N ASN A 386 1.89 29.52 -9.32
CA ASN A 386 1.91 28.22 -8.66
C ASN A 386 2.27 28.34 -7.18
N VAL A 387 2.10 27.23 -6.46
CA VAL A 387 2.34 27.11 -5.02
C VAL A 387 3.06 25.81 -4.70
N PHE A 388 3.74 25.77 -3.56
CA PHE A 388 4.34 24.54 -3.05
C PHE A 388 3.27 23.49 -2.72
N ARG A 389 3.54 22.25 -3.11
CA ARG A 389 2.77 21.04 -2.81
C ARG A 389 3.55 20.15 -1.83
N PHE A 390 2.86 19.40 -0.99
CA PHE A 390 3.49 18.45 -0.07
C PHE A 390 3.26 17.00 -0.53
N ALA A 391 4.27 16.16 -0.36
CA ALA A 391 4.17 14.71 -0.50
C ALA A 391 4.83 14.01 0.70
N PRO A 392 4.14 13.07 1.37
CA PRO A 392 4.64 12.40 2.57
C PRO A 392 5.65 11.30 2.21
N TRP A 393 6.56 10.94 3.12
CA TRP A 393 7.50 9.83 2.91
C TRP A 393 7.86 9.09 4.21
N ASP A 394 8.03 7.76 4.15
CA ASP A 394 8.70 6.94 5.19
C ASP A 394 8.00 6.85 6.57
N PHE A 395 7.01 5.93 6.66
CA PHE A 395 6.09 5.74 7.82
C PHE A 395 6.09 4.34 8.44
N ASN A 396 7.18 3.59 8.33
CA ASN A 396 7.45 2.42 9.20
C ASN A 396 7.36 2.79 10.70
N ALA A 397 7.85 3.95 11.08
CA ALA A 397 7.74 4.53 12.42
C ALA A 397 6.41 5.30 12.60
N SER A 398 5.31 4.56 12.73
CA SER A 398 3.96 5.09 12.99
C SER A 398 3.11 4.05 13.74
N PHE A 399 1.85 4.39 14.07
CA PHE A 399 0.89 3.49 14.72
C PHE A 399 1.47 2.76 15.95
N GLY A 400 1.91 3.55 16.93
CA GLY A 400 2.43 3.07 18.21
C GLY A 400 3.88 2.60 18.22
N GLN A 401 4.63 2.83 17.14
CA GLN A 401 6.03 2.42 17.06
C GLN A 401 6.93 3.57 16.58
N ALA A 402 7.99 3.87 17.35
CA ALA A 402 9.04 4.80 16.94
C ALA A 402 10.10 4.11 16.04
N TRP A 403 11.04 4.87 15.47
CA TRP A 403 12.05 4.32 14.54
C TRP A 403 13.04 3.34 15.19
N GLU A 404 13.29 3.44 16.51
CA GLU A 404 14.04 2.43 17.29
C GLU A 404 13.16 1.25 17.72
N THR A 405 11.89 1.24 17.31
CA THR A 405 10.85 0.22 17.57
C THR A 405 10.35 0.11 19.01
N SER A 406 10.69 1.11 19.82
CA SER A 406 10.04 1.40 21.10
C SER A 406 8.57 1.81 20.92
N ARG A 407 7.77 1.66 21.98
CA ARG A 407 6.32 1.88 21.96
C ARG A 407 5.93 3.31 22.26
N GLU A 408 5.10 3.88 21.39
CA GLU A 408 4.46 5.18 21.54
C GLU A 408 3.02 5.01 22.05
N ARG A 409 2.60 5.83 23.02
CA ARG A 409 1.24 5.73 23.60
C ARG A 409 0.22 6.42 22.70
N ALA A 410 -0.86 5.74 22.34
CA ALA A 410 -1.94 6.32 21.55
C ALA A 410 -2.56 7.56 22.22
N SER A 411 -2.62 7.58 23.55
CA SER A 411 -3.04 8.72 24.38
C SER A 411 -2.01 9.85 24.54
N GLN A 412 -0.91 9.87 23.77
CA GLN A 412 0.08 10.95 23.79
C GLN A 412 -0.36 12.11 22.91
N ARG A 413 -0.63 13.27 23.52
CA ARG A 413 -0.95 14.50 22.77
C ARG A 413 0.30 14.99 22.03
N VAL A 414 0.20 15.10 20.71
CA VAL A 414 1.22 15.67 19.82
C VAL A 414 0.55 16.67 18.89
N ASP A 415 1.17 17.84 18.74
CA ASP A 415 0.79 18.87 17.76
C ASP A 415 1.98 19.33 16.89
N TYR A 416 3.19 18.86 17.21
CA TYR A 416 4.47 19.14 16.56
C TYR A 416 4.83 20.63 16.39
N THR A 417 4.15 21.53 17.12
CA THR A 417 4.40 22.98 17.07
C THR A 417 5.82 23.38 17.46
N GLY A 418 6.40 22.69 18.47
CA GLY A 418 7.81 22.87 18.86
C GLY A 418 8.84 22.27 17.90
N MET A 419 8.41 21.57 16.84
CA MET A 419 9.30 21.01 15.80
C MET A 419 9.15 21.75 14.46
N ASN A 420 7.96 22.29 14.14
CA ASN A 420 7.65 22.89 12.85
C ASN A 420 6.92 24.22 13.03
N LEU A 421 7.55 25.31 12.61
CA LEU A 421 7.02 26.66 12.76
C LEU A 421 5.78 26.90 11.89
N LEU A 422 5.66 26.27 10.72
CA LEU A 422 4.45 26.38 9.89
C LEU A 422 3.23 25.78 10.60
N PHE A 423 3.39 24.65 11.30
CA PHE A 423 2.34 24.07 12.13
C PHE A 423 1.98 24.95 13.32
N GLN A 424 2.97 25.56 13.98
CA GLN A 424 2.74 26.55 15.03
C GLN A 424 1.91 27.73 14.50
N ARG A 425 2.33 28.35 13.39
CA ARG A 425 1.62 29.48 12.77
C ARG A 425 0.18 29.11 12.38
N PHE A 426 -0.06 27.93 11.79
CA PHE A 426 -1.42 27.47 11.48
C PHE A 426 -2.31 27.35 12.71
N LEU A 427 -1.80 26.83 13.83
CA LEU A 427 -2.63 26.58 15.02
C LEU A 427 -2.85 27.80 15.90
N GLU A 428 -1.90 28.74 15.90
CA GLU A 428 -1.96 30.01 16.64
C GLU A 428 -2.91 31.03 16.01
N GLU A 429 -2.98 31.12 14.68
CA GLU A 429 -3.82 32.09 13.97
C GLU A 429 -5.29 31.61 13.92
N PRO A 430 -6.27 32.26 14.60
CA PRO A 430 -7.63 31.72 14.70
C PRO A 430 -8.35 31.55 13.35
N ALA A 431 -7.99 32.36 12.35
CA ALA A 431 -8.53 32.29 11.01
C ALA A 431 -8.14 31.00 10.25
N ILE A 432 -7.11 30.28 10.71
CA ILE A 432 -6.64 29.01 10.13
C ILE A 432 -6.84 27.88 11.14
N GLY A 433 -6.43 28.09 12.40
CA GLY A 433 -6.42 27.07 13.44
C GLY A 433 -7.80 26.56 13.85
N ASP A 434 -8.83 27.42 13.89
CA ASP A 434 -10.20 26.97 14.20
C ASP A 434 -10.80 26.13 13.06
N PRO A 435 -10.74 26.55 11.78
CA PRO A 435 -11.06 25.68 10.64
C PRO A 435 -10.26 24.39 10.58
N LEU A 436 -8.95 24.41 10.88
CA LEU A 436 -8.08 23.24 10.88
C LEU A 436 -8.50 22.21 11.94
N ARG A 437 -8.82 22.66 13.15
CA ARG A 437 -9.34 21.79 14.23
C ARG A 437 -10.70 21.19 13.86
N ALA A 438 -11.62 21.99 13.33
CA ALA A 438 -12.91 21.50 12.81
C ALA A 438 -12.73 20.51 11.65
N ARG A 439 -11.73 20.71 10.78
CA ARG A 439 -11.40 19.76 9.71
C ARG A 439 -10.81 18.45 10.25
N HIS A 440 -10.08 18.49 11.36
CA HIS A 440 -9.59 17.27 12.02
C HIS A 440 -10.78 16.43 12.53
N ASP A 441 -11.76 17.05 13.20
CA ASP A 441 -13.02 16.41 13.60
C ASP A 441 -13.78 15.80 12.40
N GLU A 442 -13.99 16.56 11.32
CA GLU A 442 -14.61 16.05 10.08
C GLU A 442 -13.87 14.85 9.47
N VAL A 443 -12.54 14.80 9.60
CA VAL A 443 -11.72 13.68 9.11
C VAL A 443 -11.92 12.45 9.99
N LEU A 444 -11.85 12.59 11.32
CA LEU A 444 -12.06 11.51 12.29
C LEU A 444 -13.46 10.89 12.16
N HIS A 445 -14.47 11.72 11.95
CA HIS A 445 -15.86 11.29 11.76
C HIS A 445 -16.23 10.95 10.31
N GLY A 446 -15.25 10.98 9.40
CA GLY A 446 -15.42 10.73 7.97
C GLY A 446 -14.45 9.69 7.45
N VAL A 447 -13.42 10.14 6.72
CA VAL A 447 -12.48 9.23 6.03
C VAL A 447 -11.57 8.42 6.97
N TYR A 448 -11.41 8.88 8.22
CA TYR A 448 -10.65 8.22 9.30
C TYR A 448 -11.55 7.65 10.41
N ALA A 449 -12.83 7.40 10.15
CA ALA A 449 -13.69 6.68 11.10
C ALA A 449 -13.04 5.34 11.50
N ASP A 450 -13.04 5.00 12.80
CA ASP A 450 -12.34 3.82 13.32
C ASP A 450 -12.76 2.55 12.57
N ASP A 451 -14.07 2.32 12.37
CA ASP A 451 -14.58 1.18 11.62
C ASP A 451 -14.08 1.12 10.16
N ALA A 452 -13.95 2.27 9.49
CA ALA A 452 -13.40 2.37 8.14
C ALA A 452 -11.88 2.10 8.07
N ILE A 453 -11.14 2.41 9.15
CA ILE A 453 -9.71 2.09 9.26
C ILE A 453 -9.51 0.61 9.65
N GLN A 454 -10.30 0.08 10.59
CA GLN A 454 -10.26 -1.34 10.95
C GLN A 454 -10.61 -2.21 9.74
N ALA A 455 -11.60 -1.82 8.92
CA ALA A 455 -11.94 -2.51 7.68
C ALA A 455 -10.82 -2.47 6.61
N LEU A 456 -10.04 -1.39 6.53
CA LEU A 456 -8.81 -1.35 5.73
C LEU A 456 -7.79 -2.37 6.23
N VAL A 457 -7.52 -2.37 7.53
CA VAL A 457 -6.54 -3.25 8.17
C VAL A 457 -6.95 -4.72 8.00
N ASP A 458 -8.21 -5.06 8.20
CA ASP A 458 -8.74 -6.42 7.97
C ASP A 458 -8.61 -6.86 6.51
N GLY A 459 -8.89 -5.96 5.55
CA GLY A 459 -8.66 -6.22 4.13
C GLY A 459 -7.17 -6.35 3.74
N TYR A 460 -6.24 -5.76 4.48
CA TYR A 460 -4.82 -6.05 4.32
C TYR A 460 -4.47 -7.43 4.88
N ILE A 461 -4.91 -7.74 6.11
CA ILE A 461 -4.65 -9.02 6.80
C ILE A 461 -5.13 -10.20 5.94
N GLU A 462 -6.38 -10.14 5.46
CA GLU A 462 -6.97 -11.17 4.58
C GLU A 462 -6.09 -11.45 3.34
N ARG A 463 -5.47 -10.40 2.79
CA ARG A 463 -4.61 -10.50 1.60
C ARG A 463 -3.17 -10.93 1.88
N ILE A 464 -2.66 -10.75 3.10
CA ILE A 464 -1.23 -10.97 3.40
C ILE A 464 -0.93 -12.10 4.38
N ASP A 465 -1.91 -12.61 5.15
CA ASP A 465 -1.66 -13.53 6.29
C ASP A 465 -0.71 -14.70 5.96
N ALA A 466 -0.94 -15.41 4.86
CA ALA A 466 -0.07 -16.52 4.44
C ALA A 466 1.37 -16.08 4.11
N SER A 467 1.55 -14.95 3.41
CA SER A 467 2.86 -14.40 3.08
C SER A 467 3.55 -13.76 4.30
N ALA A 468 2.81 -13.15 5.21
CA ALA A 468 3.30 -12.62 6.48
C ALA A 468 3.85 -13.74 7.38
N ARG A 469 3.16 -14.88 7.44
CA ARG A 469 3.64 -16.09 8.13
C ARG A 469 4.93 -16.65 7.52
N ARG A 470 5.00 -16.75 6.18
CA ARG A 470 6.24 -17.17 5.48
C ARG A 470 7.39 -16.18 5.71
N ASP A 471 7.09 -14.90 5.73
CA ASP A 471 8.08 -13.86 6.04
C ASP A 471 8.60 -13.94 7.48
N GLU A 472 7.71 -14.08 8.47
CA GLU A 472 8.09 -14.29 9.87
C GLU A 472 8.90 -15.58 10.05
N ALA A 473 8.53 -16.67 9.38
CA ALA A 473 9.31 -17.91 9.39
C ALA A 473 10.73 -17.72 8.83
N ARG A 474 10.89 -16.86 7.81
CA ARG A 474 12.19 -16.56 7.19
C ARG A 474 13.06 -15.62 8.03
N TRP A 475 12.45 -14.60 8.64
CA TRP A 475 13.17 -13.45 9.17
C TRP A 475 12.93 -13.17 10.67
N GLY A 476 11.98 -13.84 11.32
CA GLY A 476 11.57 -13.56 12.70
C GLY A 476 12.71 -13.60 13.73
N GLU A 477 13.70 -14.48 13.56
CA GLU A 477 14.91 -14.48 14.40
C GLU A 477 15.79 -13.25 14.13
N ALA A 478 15.94 -12.85 12.87
CA ALA A 478 16.70 -11.66 12.49
C ALA A 478 16.04 -10.38 13.03
N TYR A 479 14.70 -10.27 12.96
CA TYR A 479 13.93 -9.18 13.57
C TYR A 479 14.19 -9.11 15.07
N ARG A 480 13.92 -10.21 15.81
CA ARG A 480 14.06 -10.26 17.28
C ARG A 480 15.50 -10.16 17.79
N SER A 481 16.51 -10.33 16.95
CA SER A 481 17.93 -10.17 17.32
C SER A 481 18.55 -8.83 16.87
N TYR A 482 17.84 -8.04 16.06
CA TYR A 482 18.34 -6.76 15.57
C TYR A 482 18.40 -5.68 16.67
N GLN A 483 19.20 -4.64 16.46
CA GLN A 483 19.34 -3.52 17.40
C GLN A 483 18.02 -2.73 17.49
N GLY A 484 17.65 -2.24 18.67
CA GLY A 484 16.34 -1.63 18.93
C GLY A 484 15.27 -2.69 19.24
N TRP A 485 15.10 -3.67 18.35
CA TRP A 485 14.17 -4.79 18.52
C TRP A 485 14.53 -5.76 19.63
N SER A 486 15.81 -6.11 19.79
CA SER A 486 16.28 -7.17 20.71
C SER A 486 16.09 -6.90 22.21
N GLY A 487 15.63 -5.69 22.58
CA GLY A 487 15.16 -5.36 23.94
C GLY A 487 13.67 -5.57 24.17
N ARG A 488 12.87 -5.80 23.11
CA ARG A 488 11.42 -6.01 23.20
C ARG A 488 11.10 -7.38 23.80
N ALA A 489 10.03 -7.42 24.59
CA ALA A 489 9.40 -8.65 25.06
C ALA A 489 7.87 -8.64 24.84
N ASP A 490 7.38 -7.59 24.16
CA ASP A 490 5.98 -7.30 23.88
C ASP A 490 5.72 -7.37 22.37
N PHE A 491 4.67 -8.10 22.03
CA PHE A 491 4.17 -8.29 20.66
C PHE A 491 5.30 -8.66 19.69
N THR A 492 5.81 -9.88 19.84
CA THR A 492 7.01 -10.38 19.13
C THR A 492 6.69 -11.36 18.01
N THR A 493 5.40 -11.64 17.80
CA THR A 493 4.86 -12.31 16.60
C THR A 493 4.01 -11.38 15.75
N TYR A 494 3.79 -11.77 14.49
CA TYR A 494 2.89 -11.11 13.56
C TYR A 494 1.47 -10.90 14.13
N GLU A 495 0.84 -11.92 14.72
CA GLU A 495 -0.53 -11.80 15.26
C GLU A 495 -0.59 -10.87 16.47
N GLU A 496 0.41 -10.93 17.35
CA GLU A 496 0.48 -10.05 18.50
C GLU A 496 0.63 -8.59 18.05
N GLU A 497 1.47 -8.32 17.05
CA GLU A 497 1.67 -6.96 16.52
C GLU A 497 0.42 -6.44 15.79
N ILE A 498 -0.26 -7.28 15.01
CA ILE A 498 -1.55 -6.92 14.39
C ILE A 498 -2.59 -6.57 15.45
N ALA A 499 -2.70 -7.37 16.52
CA ALA A 499 -3.60 -7.07 17.63
C ALA A 499 -3.24 -5.75 18.33
N TYR A 500 -1.94 -5.47 18.50
CA TYR A 500 -1.45 -4.19 19.03
C TYR A 500 -1.83 -3.01 18.13
N VAL A 501 -1.54 -3.08 16.83
CA VAL A 501 -1.82 -2.00 15.87
C VAL A 501 -3.32 -1.69 15.81
N LYS A 502 -4.19 -2.71 15.73
CA LYS A 502 -5.64 -2.52 15.72
C LYS A 502 -6.15 -1.83 16.99
N ALA A 503 -5.69 -2.29 18.16
CA ALA A 503 -6.07 -1.69 19.44
C ALA A 503 -5.53 -0.26 19.60
N TRP A 504 -4.30 -0.01 19.15
CA TRP A 504 -3.67 1.31 19.18
C TRP A 504 -4.41 2.31 18.31
N ILE A 505 -4.86 1.92 17.11
CA ILE A 505 -5.65 2.77 16.21
C ILE A 505 -6.95 3.19 16.88
N SER A 506 -7.71 2.27 17.48
CA SER A 506 -8.95 2.62 18.18
C SER A 506 -8.71 3.49 19.42
N GLU A 507 -7.66 3.24 20.22
CA GLU A 507 -7.29 4.13 21.34
C GLU A 507 -6.89 5.53 20.82
N ARG A 508 -6.18 5.59 19.69
CA ARG A 508 -5.72 6.86 19.10
C ARG A 508 -6.88 7.67 18.55
N TRP A 509 -7.83 7.01 17.88
CA TRP A 509 -9.06 7.62 17.39
C TRP A 509 -9.85 8.21 18.57
N GLN A 510 -10.12 7.41 19.61
CA GLN A 510 -10.81 7.86 20.83
C GLN A 510 -10.09 9.00 21.56
N HIS A 511 -8.76 9.02 21.52
CA HIS A 511 -7.98 10.11 22.11
C HIS A 511 -8.13 11.42 21.32
N GLN A 512 -8.13 11.36 19.99
CA GLN A 512 -8.28 12.55 19.13
C GLN A 512 -9.73 13.06 19.12
N ASP A 513 -10.73 12.17 19.12
CA ASP A 513 -12.17 12.47 19.31
C ASP A 513 -12.45 13.17 20.65
N ALA A 514 -11.66 12.88 21.69
CA ALA A 514 -11.74 13.59 22.96
C ALA A 514 -11.02 14.97 23.00
N LEU A 515 -10.35 15.37 21.91
CA LEU A 515 -9.54 16.60 21.82
C LEU A 515 -10.09 17.68 20.89
N TYR A 516 -10.90 17.32 19.89
CA TYR A 516 -11.45 18.22 18.87
C TYR A 516 -12.98 18.29 18.95
#